data_AF-A0A539CSM4-F1
#
_entry.id   AF-A0A539CSM4-F1
#
_cell.length_a   1.000
_cell.length_b   1.000
_cell.length_c   1.000
_cell.angle_alpha   90.00
_cell.angle_beta   90.00
_cell.angle_gamma   90.00
#
_symmetry.space_group_name_H-M   'P 1'
#
loop_
_entity.id
_entity.type
_entity.pdbx_description
1 polymer ?
#
loop_
_entity_poly.entity_id
_entity_poly.type
_entity_poly.pdbx_seq_one_letter_code
_entity_poly.pdbx_strand_id
1 'polypeptide(L)'
;MANRLVEIMAALRSPGSGCAWDLEQTFETIVPFTIEESYKIADAVARGDVNNLKEELGDLLLQVVFQARIAEERGLFDFGGVVEAITQKMLRRHPHVFVASLRTRSKHSGSA
;
A
#
# COMPACT_ATOMS: atom_id res chain seq x y z
N MET A 1 -2.18 11.84 2.32
CA MET A 1 -2.20 11.17 3.64
C MET A 1 -1.29 9.94 3.70
N ALA A 2 -1.31 9.01 2.72
CA ALA A 2 -0.35 7.90 2.66
C ALA A 2 1.13 8.35 2.67
N ASN A 3 1.41 9.56 2.18
CA ASN A 3 2.76 10.15 2.16
C ASN A 3 3.44 10.15 3.54
N ARG A 4 2.69 10.40 4.63
CA ARG A 4 3.29 10.48 5.97
C ARG A 4 3.79 9.13 6.47
N LEU A 5 3.08 8.04 6.15
CA LEU A 5 3.52 6.69 6.51
C LEU A 5 4.79 6.30 5.74
N VAL A 6 4.85 6.64 4.45
CA VAL A 6 6.05 6.43 3.62
C VAL A 6 7.24 7.23 4.16
N GLU A 7 7.03 8.50 4.53
CA GLU A 7 8.05 9.34 5.17
C GLU A 7 8.56 8.74 6.49
N ILE A 8 7.66 8.23 7.34
CA ILE A 8 8.02 7.58 8.60
C ILE A 8 8.87 6.34 8.32
N MET A 9 8.46 5.48 7.38
CA MET A 9 9.22 4.28 7.03
C MET A 9 10.61 4.61 6.46
N ALA A 10 10.70 5.65 5.62
CA ALA A 10 11.98 6.13 5.11
C ALA A 10 12.90 6.64 6.23
N ALA A 11 12.34 7.34 7.23
CA ALA A 11 13.11 7.78 8.40
C ALA A 11 13.57 6.61 9.28
N LEU A 12 12.68 5.63 9.52
CA LEU A 12 13.00 4.41 10.29
C LEU A 12 14.10 3.59 9.63
N ARG A 13 14.13 3.53 8.30
CA ARG A 13 15.16 2.82 7.53
C ARG A 13 16.29 3.72 7.00
N SER A 14 16.48 4.90 7.56
CA SER A 14 17.58 5.80 7.19
C SER A 14 18.92 5.30 7.77
N PRO A 15 19.96 5.02 6.96
CA PRO A 15 21.25 4.58 7.49
C PRO A 15 21.86 5.59 8.48
N GLY A 16 22.34 5.10 9.63
CA GLY A 16 23.00 5.91 10.67
C GLY A 16 22.07 6.67 11.61
N SER A 17 20.80 6.90 11.25
CA SER A 17 19.82 7.61 12.09
C SER A 17 18.53 6.84 12.35
N GLY A 18 18.28 5.77 11.59
CA GLY A 18 17.10 4.93 11.66
C GLY A 18 17.13 3.93 12.82
N CYS A 19 16.06 3.16 12.92
CA CYS A 19 15.95 2.07 13.87
C CYS A 19 16.78 0.87 13.38
N ALA A 20 17.61 0.31 14.26
CA ALA A 20 18.50 -0.80 13.93
C ALA A 20 17.71 -2.04 13.46
N TRP A 21 16.61 -2.37 14.16
CA TRP A 21 15.76 -3.49 13.77
C TRP A 21 15.13 -3.27 12.41
N ASP A 22 14.59 -2.07 12.16
CA ASP A 22 13.96 -1.77 10.87
C ASP A 22 14.96 -1.86 9.73
N LEU A 23 16.19 -1.37 9.90
CA LEU A 23 17.27 -1.45 8.90
C LEU A 23 17.67 -2.88 8.54
N GLU A 24 17.68 -3.79 9.52
CA GLU A 24 18.08 -5.19 9.35
C GLU A 24 17.07 -6.03 8.55
N GLN A 25 15.82 -5.56 8.39
CA GLN A 25 14.77 -6.33 7.73
C GLN A 25 14.99 -6.48 6.21
N THR A 26 14.61 -7.65 5.70
CA THR A 26 14.59 -8.01 4.28
C THR A 26 13.16 -8.33 3.83
N PHE A 27 12.95 -8.61 2.53
CA PHE A 27 11.65 -9.07 2.06
C PHE A 27 11.20 -10.33 2.81
N GLU A 28 12.12 -11.27 2.99
CA GLU A 28 11.88 -12.56 3.61
C GLU A 28 11.53 -12.44 5.09
N THR A 29 12.18 -11.52 5.83
CA THR A 29 11.90 -11.35 7.26
C THR A 29 10.56 -10.67 7.51
N ILE A 30 10.02 -9.90 6.55
CA ILE A 30 8.72 -9.21 6.65
C ILE A 30 7.53 -10.12 6.30
N VAL A 31 7.75 -11.20 5.54
CA VAL A 31 6.66 -12.12 5.11
C VAL A 31 5.85 -12.69 6.28
N PRO A 32 6.46 -13.22 7.37
CA PRO A 32 5.70 -13.77 8.49
C PRO A 32 4.72 -12.74 9.12
N PHE A 33 5.17 -11.50 9.32
CA PHE A 33 4.33 -10.42 9.84
C PHE A 33 3.17 -10.09 8.89
N THR A 34 3.43 -10.06 7.58
CA THR A 34 2.39 -9.84 6.56
C THR A 34 1.29 -10.91 6.62
N ILE A 35 1.69 -12.16 6.84
CA ILE A 35 0.74 -13.29 6.98
C ILE A 35 -0.04 -13.16 8.29
N GLU A 36 0.64 -12.83 9.39
CA GLU A 36 0.01 -12.65 10.70
C GLU A 36 -1.11 -11.59 10.66
N GLU A 37 -0.84 -10.40 10.11
CA GLU A 37 -1.87 -9.34 10.05
C GLU A 37 -3.07 -9.74 9.18
N SER A 38 -2.84 -10.55 8.15
CA SER A 38 -3.95 -11.10 7.35
C SER A 38 -4.86 -12.02 8.17
N TYR A 39 -4.31 -12.80 9.09
CA TYR A 39 -5.09 -13.61 10.02
C TYR A 39 -5.81 -12.76 11.08
N LYS A 40 -5.17 -11.71 11.61
CA LYS A 40 -5.82 -10.82 12.57
C LYS A 40 -6.99 -10.04 11.96
N ILE A 41 -6.86 -9.60 10.71
CA ILE A 41 -8.00 -9.03 9.95
C ILE A 41 -9.16 -10.04 9.89
N ALA A 42 -8.87 -11.31 9.56
CA ALA A 42 -9.90 -12.33 9.48
C ALA A 42 -10.59 -12.57 10.84
N ASP A 43 -9.84 -12.61 11.94
CA ASP A 43 -10.37 -12.74 13.29
C ASP A 43 -11.21 -11.52 13.70
N ALA A 44 -10.75 -10.30 13.42
CA ALA A 44 -11.49 -9.07 13.71
C ALA A 44 -12.84 -9.04 12.97
N VAL A 45 -12.86 -9.45 11.69
CA VAL A 45 -14.11 -9.59 10.92
C VAL A 45 -15.02 -10.66 11.54
N ALA A 46 -14.49 -11.82 11.92
CA ALA A 46 -15.26 -12.90 12.52
C ALA A 46 -15.92 -12.49 13.84
N ARG A 47 -15.29 -11.60 14.60
CA ARG A 47 -15.81 -11.06 15.88
C ARG A 47 -16.70 -9.83 15.71
N GLY A 48 -16.77 -9.25 14.51
CA GLY A 48 -17.46 -7.97 14.29
C GLY A 48 -16.78 -6.78 14.98
N ASP A 49 -15.49 -6.88 15.29
CA ASP A 49 -14.73 -5.83 15.94
C ASP A 49 -14.19 -4.83 14.92
N VAL A 50 -14.99 -3.78 14.66
CA VAL A 50 -14.66 -2.75 13.67
C VAL A 50 -13.46 -1.90 14.07
N ASN A 51 -13.22 -1.73 15.38
CA ASN A 51 -12.08 -0.95 15.84
C ASN A 51 -10.79 -1.73 15.59
N ASN A 52 -10.77 -3.01 15.99
CA ASN A 52 -9.61 -3.86 15.71
C ASN A 52 -9.39 -4.01 14.20
N LEU A 53 -10.46 -4.22 13.42
CA LEU A 53 -10.34 -4.31 11.96
C LEU A 53 -9.62 -3.11 11.35
N LYS A 54 -9.89 -1.90 11.82
CA LYS A 54 -9.22 -0.69 11.34
C LYS A 54 -7.73 -0.70 11.68
N GLU A 55 -7.36 -1.14 12.88
CA GLU A 55 -5.97 -1.25 13.33
C GLU A 55 -5.21 -2.29 12.48
N GLU A 56 -5.76 -3.49 12.34
CA GLU A 56 -5.10 -4.57 11.59
C GLU A 56 -4.98 -4.27 10.08
N LEU A 57 -5.95 -3.57 9.49
CA LEU A 57 -5.83 -3.06 8.11
C LEU A 57 -4.70 -2.03 7.99
N GLY A 58 -4.46 -1.24 9.03
CA GLY A 58 -3.33 -0.32 9.14
C GLY A 58 -2.00 -1.06 9.23
N ASP A 59 -1.93 -2.11 10.04
CA ASP A 59 -0.72 -2.92 10.21
C ASP A 59 -0.39 -3.70 8.94
N LEU A 60 -1.39 -4.25 8.24
CA LEU A 60 -1.16 -4.84 6.93
C LEU A 60 -0.65 -3.80 5.90
N LEU A 61 -1.20 -2.58 5.92
CA LEU A 61 -0.71 -1.49 5.05
C LEU A 61 0.73 -1.10 5.41
N LEU A 62 1.10 -1.11 6.69
CA LEU A 62 2.48 -0.90 7.12
C LEU A 62 3.41 -1.93 6.50
N GLN A 63 3.05 -3.22 6.50
CA GLN A 63 3.88 -4.27 5.87
C GLN A 63 4.07 -4.04 4.37
N VAL A 64 3.05 -3.55 3.66
CA VAL A 64 3.16 -3.18 2.23
C VAL A 64 4.14 -2.01 2.03
N VAL A 65 4.04 -0.95 2.84
CA VAL A 65 4.96 0.20 2.78
C VAL A 65 6.38 -0.22 3.13
N PHE A 66 6.56 -1.11 4.10
CA PHE A 66 7.86 -1.64 4.50
C PHE A 66 8.55 -2.34 3.32
N GLN A 67 7.87 -3.29 2.68
CA GLN A 67 8.45 -3.99 1.53
C GLN A 67 8.67 -3.07 0.34
N ALA A 68 7.78 -2.11 0.10
CA ALA A 68 7.99 -1.09 -0.94
C ALA A 68 9.24 -0.24 -0.66
N ARG A 69 9.52 0.09 0.61
CA ARG A 69 10.72 0.82 0.99
C ARG A 69 11.99 -0.01 0.77
N ILE A 70 11.98 -1.30 1.12
CA ILE A 70 13.10 -2.22 0.83
C ILE A 70 13.34 -2.32 -0.69
N ALA A 71 12.26 -2.37 -1.49
CA ALA A 71 12.37 -2.41 -2.95
C ALA A 71 12.96 -1.11 -3.53
N GLU A 72 12.57 0.03 -2.98
CA GLU A 72 13.07 1.34 -3.38
C GLU A 72 14.56 1.49 -3.08
N GLU A 73 15.00 1.06 -1.89
CA GLU A 73 16.43 1.03 -1.50
C GLU A 73 17.28 0.16 -2.43
N ARG A 74 16.68 -0.85 -3.06
CA ARG A 74 17.31 -1.73 -4.05
C ARG A 74 17.15 -1.24 -5.50
N GLY A 75 16.52 -0.08 -5.72
CA GLY A 75 16.30 0.49 -7.05
C GLY A 75 15.31 -0.30 -7.93
N LEU A 76 14.39 -1.06 -7.32
CA LEU A 76 13.46 -1.94 -8.03
C LEU A 76 12.13 -1.24 -8.36
N PHE A 77 11.43 -0.76 -7.34
CA PHE A 77 10.19 0.01 -7.42
C PHE A 77 9.91 0.69 -6.07
N ASP A 78 9.03 1.68 -6.06
CA ASP A 78 8.59 2.37 -4.84
C ASP A 78 7.11 2.06 -4.51
N PHE A 79 6.61 2.67 -3.43
CA PHE A 79 5.20 2.53 -3.04
C PHE A 79 4.24 3.04 -4.12
N GLY A 80 4.63 4.09 -4.87
CA GLY A 80 3.86 4.59 -6.00
C GLY A 80 3.68 3.54 -7.09
N GLY A 81 4.74 2.79 -7.42
CA GLY A 81 4.71 1.68 -8.36
C GLY A 81 3.77 0.55 -7.92
N VAL A 82 3.72 0.25 -6.62
CA VAL A 82 2.76 -0.73 -6.07
C VAL A 82 1.32 -0.26 -6.29
N VAL A 83 1.02 0.99 -5.96
CA VAL A 83 -0.32 1.60 -6.12
C VAL A 83 -0.73 1.66 -7.60
N GLU A 84 0.19 2.05 -8.49
CA GLU A 84 -0.08 2.11 -9.92
C GLU A 84 -0.38 0.72 -10.50
N ALA A 85 0.41 -0.29 -10.11
CA ALA A 85 0.23 -1.66 -10.59
C ALA A 85 -1.15 -2.24 -10.20
N ILE A 86 -1.61 -2.02 -8.96
CA ILE A 86 -2.95 -2.46 -8.55
C ILE A 86 -4.05 -1.62 -9.20
N THR A 87 -3.86 -0.30 -9.33
CA THR A 87 -4.82 0.61 -9.97
C THR A 87 -5.07 0.22 -11.42
N GLN A 88 -4.02 0.04 -12.22
CA GLN A 88 -4.14 -0.41 -13.61
C GLN A 88 -4.79 -1.79 -13.70
N LYS A 89 -4.46 -2.70 -12.78
CA LYS A 89 -5.11 -4.03 -12.72
C LYS A 89 -6.62 -3.90 -12.49
N MET A 90 -7.04 -3.03 -11.59
CA MET A 90 -8.46 -2.82 -11.28
C MET A 90 -9.21 -2.15 -12.42
N LEU A 91 -8.63 -1.13 -13.07
CA LEU A 91 -9.20 -0.47 -14.24
C LEU A 91 -9.41 -1.45 -15.40
N ARG A 92 -8.41 -2.29 -15.70
CA ARG A 92 -8.52 -3.31 -16.75
C ARG A 92 -9.54 -4.40 -16.44
N ARG A 93 -9.73 -4.77 -15.17
CA ARG A 93 -10.67 -5.83 -14.75
C ARG A 93 -12.12 -5.35 -14.67
N HIS A 94 -12.35 -4.04 -14.53
CA HIS A 94 -13.69 -3.46 -14.34
C HIS A 94 -14.00 -2.34 -15.35
N PRO A 95 -13.81 -2.56 -16.67
CA PRO A 95 -14.04 -1.51 -17.65
C PRO A 95 -15.49 -1.00 -17.63
N HIS A 96 -16.47 -1.84 -17.29
CA HIS A 96 -17.87 -1.45 -17.19
C HIS A 96 -18.13 -0.37 -16.12
N VAL A 97 -17.33 -0.31 -15.06
CA VAL A 97 -17.44 0.72 -14.01
C VAL A 97 -16.82 2.04 -14.47
N PHE A 98 -15.69 1.98 -15.19
CA PHE A 98 -14.84 3.16 -15.42
C PHE A 98 -14.88 3.72 -16.86
N VAL A 99 -15.29 2.94 -17.87
CA VAL A 99 -15.32 3.36 -19.29
C VAL A 99 -16.50 4.29 -19.60
N ALA A 100 -17.61 4.21 -18.85
CA ALA A 100 -18.70 5.18 -18.98
C ALA A 100 -18.30 6.60 -18.56
N SER A 101 -17.39 6.73 -17.58
CA SER A 101 -16.91 8.01 -17.04
C SER A 101 -15.89 8.73 -17.96
N LEU A 102 -15.15 7.98 -18.79
CA LEU A 102 -14.17 8.56 -19.72
C LEU A 102 -14.82 9.16 -20.98
N ARG A 103 -16.05 8.76 -21.33
CA ARG A 103 -16.76 9.30 -22.51
C ARG A 103 -17.39 10.69 -22.28
N THR A 104 -17.67 11.08 -21.03
CA THR A 104 -18.29 12.38 -20.71
C THR A 104 -17.30 13.53 -20.60
N ARG A 105 -16.00 13.28 -20.34
CA ARG A 105 -14.98 14.34 -20.26
C ARG A 105 -14.46 14.86 -21.60
N SER A 106 -14.62 14.10 -22.69
CA SER A 106 -14.18 14.52 -24.03
C SER A 106 -15.16 15.48 -24.75
N LYS A 107 -16.37 15.73 -24.21
CA LYS A 107 -17.39 16.56 -24.88
C LYS A 107 -17.40 18.04 -24.47
N HIS A 108 -16.53 18.49 -23.57
CA HIS A 108 -16.52 19.88 -23.06
C HIS A 108 -15.29 20.72 -23.41
N SER A 109 -14.43 20.28 -24.36
CA SER A 109 -13.29 21.07 -24.83
C SER A 109 -13.44 21.57 -26.27
N GLY A 110 -14.67 21.87 -26.70
CA GLY A 110 -14.93 22.33 -28.06
C GLY A 110 -16.29 23.00 -28.22
N SER A 111 -16.42 24.24 -27.77
CA SER A 111 -17.18 25.31 -28.44
C SER A 111 -17.18 26.57 -27.59
N ALA A 112 -16.92 27.70 -28.27
CA ALA A 112 -16.90 29.11 -27.87
C ALA A 112 -15.52 29.66 -27.47
#